data_AF-A0AA88YGV7-F1
#
_entry.id   AF-A0AA88YGV7-F1
#
_cell.length_a   1.000
_cell.length_b   1.000
_cell.length_c   1.000
_cell.angle_alpha   90.00
_cell.angle_beta   90.00
_cell.angle_gamma   90.00
#
_symmetry.space_group_name_H-M   'P 1'
#
loop_
_entity.id
_entity.type
_entity.pdbx_description
1 polymer ?
#
loop_
_entity_poly.entity_id
_entity_poly.type
_entity_poly.pdbx_seq_one_letter_code
_entity_poly.pdbx_strand_id
1 'polypeptide(L)'
;MPNVKYYNKAREYFKSRHKNVKFVVLTSPDLTSRKWCKDNLINKTNDTFLLPENAVEIDMFILINSDHVIISTGTFGWWGAWLNKKATVVKWNNLSGDRKWNSSDIYPDHWILLDGPDLGNYKHYKKWLSV
;
A
#
# COMPACT_ATOMS: atom_id res chain seq x y z
N MET A 1 -9.22 7.22 5.21
CA MET A 1 -8.30 6.07 5.04
C MET A 1 -8.72 5.28 3.81
N PRO A 2 -7.79 4.62 3.10
CA PRO A 2 -8.14 3.75 1.98
C PRO A 2 -9.11 2.67 2.46
N ASN A 3 -10.09 2.31 1.63
CA ASN A 3 -11.04 1.25 1.96
C ASN A 3 -10.49 -0.14 1.58
N VAL A 4 -11.21 -1.20 1.97
CA VAL A 4 -10.83 -2.59 1.67
C VAL A 4 -10.65 -2.85 0.16
N LYS A 5 -11.41 -2.16 -0.71
CA LYS A 5 -11.29 -2.34 -2.18
C LYS A 5 -9.91 -1.92 -2.68
N TYR A 6 -9.34 -0.85 -2.14
CA TYR A 6 -7.98 -0.41 -2.48
C TYR A 6 -6.95 -1.50 -2.13
N TYR A 7 -6.98 -2.00 -0.90
CA TYR A 7 -6.03 -3.03 -0.47
C TYR A 7 -6.17 -4.31 -1.30
N ASN A 8 -7.40 -4.72 -1.62
CA ASN A 8 -7.63 -5.87 -2.50
C ASN A 8 -7.07 -5.64 -3.90
N LYS A 9 -7.30 -4.47 -4.51
CA LYS A 9 -6.74 -4.12 -5.83
C LYS A 9 -5.21 -4.10 -5.79
N ALA A 10 -4.60 -3.59 -4.73
CA ALA A 10 -3.16 -3.58 -4.53
C ALA A 10 -2.58 -5.00 -4.35
N ARG A 11 -3.27 -5.87 -3.61
CA ARG A 11 -2.89 -7.29 -3.49
C ARG A 11 -2.95 -8.01 -4.83
N GLU A 12 -4.02 -7.83 -5.60
CA GLU A 12 -4.16 -8.42 -6.93
C GLU A 12 -3.12 -7.88 -7.92
N TYR A 13 -2.74 -6.60 -7.80
CA TYR A 13 -1.66 -6.02 -8.59
C TYR A 13 -0.35 -6.81 -8.43
N PHE A 14 0.03 -7.17 -7.20
CA PHE A 14 1.23 -7.97 -6.93
C PHE A 14 1.06 -9.45 -7.25
N LYS A 15 -0.09 -10.06 -6.91
CA LYS A 15 -0.36 -11.47 -7.21
C LYS A 15 -0.37 -11.78 -8.70
N SER A 16 -0.81 -10.84 -9.53
CA SER A 16 -0.80 -11.01 -11.00
C SER A 16 0.60 -10.91 -11.62
N ARG A 17 1.61 -10.42 -10.88
CA ARG A 17 2.98 -10.17 -11.37
C ARG A 17 4.03 -11.05 -10.72
N HIS A 18 3.74 -11.61 -9.55
CA HIS A 18 4.68 -12.40 -8.76
C HIS A 18 4.02 -13.70 -8.32
N LYS A 19 4.80 -14.79 -8.30
CA LYS A 19 4.37 -16.08 -7.77
C LYS A 19 4.59 -16.13 -6.26
N ASN A 20 3.75 -16.86 -5.53
CA ASN A 20 3.89 -17.12 -4.09
C ASN A 20 3.95 -15.87 -3.18
N VAL A 21 3.20 -14.82 -3.53
CA VAL A 21 3.18 -13.57 -2.75
C VAL A 21 2.58 -13.79 -1.36
N LYS A 22 3.28 -13.30 -0.33
CA LYS A 22 2.79 -13.20 1.04
C LYS A 22 2.64 -11.74 1.44
N PHE A 23 1.63 -11.45 2.24
CA PHE A 23 1.33 -10.11 2.73
C PHE A 23 1.48 -10.08 4.25
N VAL A 24 2.20 -9.08 4.74
CA VAL A 24 2.36 -8.81 6.17
C VAL A 24 1.64 -7.49 6.45
N VAL A 25 0.69 -7.51 7.39
CA VAL A 25 -0.12 -6.35 7.75
C VAL A 25 0.44 -5.75 9.03
N LEU A 26 0.94 -4.52 8.89
CA LEU A 26 1.39 -3.66 9.97
C LEU A 26 0.32 -2.59 10.22
N THR A 27 -0.08 -2.42 11.47
CA THR A 27 -1.17 -1.53 11.85
C THR A 27 -0.95 -1.00 13.25
N SER A 28 -1.56 0.14 13.57
CA SER A 28 -1.63 0.68 14.92
C SER A 28 -2.08 -0.39 15.93
N PRO A 29 -1.56 -0.36 17.17
CA PRO A 29 -1.84 -1.37 18.19
C PRO A 29 -3.28 -1.28 18.73
N ASP A 30 -3.99 -0.19 18.46
CA ASP A 30 -5.34 0.01 18.96
C ASP A 30 -6.31 -1.07 18.45
N LEU A 31 -7.25 -1.44 19.33
CA LEU A 31 -8.19 -2.52 19.09
C LEU A 31 -9.04 -2.28 17.83
N THR A 32 -9.38 -1.04 17.52
CA THR A 32 -10.22 -0.69 16.37
C THR A 32 -9.49 -0.99 15.06
N SER A 33 -8.26 -0.51 14.93
CA SER A 33 -7.42 -0.72 13.74
C SER A 33 -7.10 -2.21 13.54
N ARG A 34 -6.72 -2.91 14.62
CA ARG A 34 -6.42 -4.35 14.57
C ARG A 34 -7.66 -5.18 14.19
N LYS A 35 -8.83 -4.87 14.77
CA LYS A 35 -10.09 -5.54 14.44
C LYS A 35 -10.45 -5.30 12.97
N TRP A 36 -10.34 -4.07 12.48
CA TRP A 36 -10.61 -3.76 11.09
C TRP A 36 -9.72 -4.57 10.13
N CYS A 37 -8.41 -4.64 10.40
CA CYS A 37 -7.48 -5.42 9.58
C CYS A 37 -7.83 -6.91 9.58
N LYS A 38 -8.17 -7.46 10.75
CA LYS A 38 -8.58 -8.86 10.89
C LYS A 38 -9.85 -9.16 10.09
N ASP A 39 -10.85 -8.29 10.17
CA ASP A 39 -12.15 -8.52 9.51
C ASP A 39 -12.11 -8.29 8.00
N ASN A 40 -11.20 -7.43 7.51
CA ASN A 40 -11.21 -6.97 6.11
C ASN A 40 -10.02 -7.44 5.27
N LEU A 41 -8.83 -7.60 5.87
CA LEU A 41 -7.59 -7.92 5.14
C LEU A 41 -7.14 -9.36 5.32
N ILE A 42 -7.42 -9.93 6.50
CA ILE A 42 -7.11 -11.33 6.77
C ILE A 42 -8.20 -12.18 6.13
N ASN A 43 -7.84 -12.81 5.02
CA ASN A 43 -8.72 -13.62 4.21
C ASN A 43 -8.54 -15.12 4.49
N LYS A 44 -9.44 -15.94 3.93
CA LYS A 44 -9.38 -17.41 4.05
C LYS A 44 -8.14 -18.03 3.37
N THR A 45 -7.43 -17.28 2.53
CA THR A 45 -6.19 -17.76 1.92
C THR A 45 -5.04 -17.52 2.90
N ASN A 46 -4.24 -18.54 3.16
CA ASN A 46 -3.11 -18.50 4.11
C ASN A 46 -1.90 -17.70 3.55
N ASP A 47 -2.15 -16.52 2.98
CA ASP A 47 -1.17 -15.65 2.34
C ASP A 47 -1.07 -14.27 3.00
N THR A 48 -1.90 -13.94 3.99
CA THR A 48 -1.90 -12.65 4.68
C THR A 48 -1.83 -12.82 6.19
N PHE A 49 -0.88 -12.13 6.81
CA PHE A 49 -0.57 -12.27 8.22
C PHE A 49 -0.67 -10.91 8.91
N LEU A 50 -1.55 -10.80 9.90
CA LEU A 50 -1.56 -9.67 10.82
C LEU A 50 -0.51 -9.93 11.89
N LEU A 51 0.51 -9.07 11.98
CA LEU A 51 1.51 -9.22 13.02
C LEU A 51 0.94 -8.91 14.41
N PRO A 52 1.49 -9.53 15.47
CA PRO A 52 1.28 -9.04 16.82
C PRO A 52 1.77 -7.59 16.94
N GLU A 53 1.43 -6.95 18.06
CA GLU A 53 2.04 -5.67 18.40
C GLU A 53 3.55 -5.85 18.57
N ASN A 54 4.33 -5.04 17.85
CA ASN A 54 5.78 -5.00 17.93
C ASN A 54 6.23 -3.57 18.26
N ALA A 55 7.50 -3.42 18.61
CA ALA A 55 8.12 -2.12 18.66
C ALA A 55 8.12 -1.47 17.25
N VAL A 56 7.96 -0.15 17.21
CA VAL A 56 7.76 0.61 15.97
C VAL A 56 8.94 0.48 15.02
N GLU A 57 10.16 0.35 15.56
CA GLU A 57 11.39 0.10 14.81
C GLU A 57 11.40 -1.27 14.11
N ILE A 58 10.75 -2.29 14.67
CA ILE A 58 10.64 -3.62 14.06
C ILE A 58 9.69 -3.53 12.86
N ASP A 59 8.54 -2.88 13.03
CA ASP A 59 7.58 -2.66 11.94
C ASP A 59 8.22 -1.84 10.80
N MET A 60 9.00 -0.82 11.13
CA MET A 60 9.76 -0.04 10.16
C MET A 60 10.82 -0.89 9.44
N PHE A 61 11.56 -1.72 10.18
CA PHE A 61 12.55 -2.64 9.60
C PHE A 61 11.89 -3.61 8.60
N ILE A 62 10.71 -4.12 8.91
CA ILE A 62 9.93 -4.98 8.00
C ILE A 62 9.56 -4.23 6.72
N LEU A 63 9.07 -2.99 6.83
CA LEU A 63 8.75 -2.17 5.64
C LEU A 63 9.97 -1.93 4.76
N ILE A 64 11.12 -1.61 5.37
CA ILE A 64 12.37 -1.29 4.65
C ILE A 64 12.95 -2.52 3.92
N ASN A 65 12.71 -3.73 4.43
CA ASN A 65 13.24 -4.97 3.86
C ASN A 65 12.22 -5.75 3.01
N SER A 66 10.98 -5.27 2.88
CA SER A 66 9.98 -5.92 2.04
C SER A 66 10.29 -5.74 0.55
N ASP A 67 10.03 -6.75 -0.28
CA ASP A 67 10.19 -6.66 -1.74
C ASP A 67 9.26 -5.59 -2.37
N HIS A 68 8.08 -5.43 -1.77
CA HIS A 68 7.02 -4.56 -2.21
C HIS A 68 6.30 -3.95 -1.01
N VAL A 69 5.78 -2.73 -1.17
CA VAL A 69 5.08 -2.03 -0.08
C VAL A 69 3.74 -1.47 -0.56
N ILE A 70 2.66 -1.79 0.15
CA ILE A 70 1.34 -1.15 -0.02
C ILE A 70 1.17 -0.17 1.13
N ILE A 71 1.12 1.14 0.83
CA ILE A 71 0.98 2.16 1.86
C ILE A 71 -0.47 2.63 2.04
N SER A 72 -0.79 3.05 3.25
CA SER A 72 -1.98 3.85 3.57
C SER A 72 -1.67 5.36 3.44
N THR A 73 -2.54 6.24 3.96
CA THR A 73 -2.31 7.70 3.97
C THR A 73 -1.44 8.19 5.13
N GLY A 74 -0.93 7.30 5.97
CA GLY A 74 -0.12 7.67 7.15
C GLY A 74 1.34 7.97 6.80
N THR A 75 1.96 8.87 7.57
CA THR A 75 3.38 9.23 7.45
C THR A 75 4.31 8.06 7.77
N PHE A 76 3.89 7.15 8.65
CA PHE A 76 4.69 5.96 8.99
C PHE A 76 4.95 5.07 7.78
N GLY A 77 3.88 4.67 7.07
CA GLY A 77 4.00 3.87 5.84
C GLY A 77 4.74 4.63 4.73
N TRP A 78 4.54 5.95 4.66
CA TRP A 78 5.28 6.81 3.72
C TRP A 78 6.79 6.75 3.96
N TRP A 79 7.25 6.93 5.20
CA TRP A 79 8.69 6.87 5.53
C TRP A 79 9.28 5.47 5.33
N GLY A 80 8.54 4.42 5.69
CA GLY A 80 8.99 3.04 5.44
C GLY A 80 9.18 2.75 3.95
N ALA A 81 8.24 3.18 3.12
CA ALA A 81 8.35 3.08 1.66
C ALA A 81 9.46 3.97 1.08
N TRP A 82 9.64 5.19 1.59
CA TRP A 82 10.67 6.12 1.13
C TRP A 82 12.09 5.62 1.43
N LEU A 83 12.29 5.02 2.59
CA LEU A 83 13.57 4.44 2.99
C LEU A 83 13.86 3.12 2.25
N ASN A 84 12.83 2.40 1.82
CA ASN A 84 12.99 1.21 0.98
C ASN A 84 13.29 1.58 -0.49
N LYS A 85 14.58 1.74 -0.82
CA LYS A 85 15.01 2.13 -2.18
C LYS A 85 14.82 1.07 -3.27
N LYS A 86 14.48 -0.16 -2.89
CA LYS A 86 14.36 -1.29 -3.83
C LYS A 86 12.91 -1.72 -4.08
N ALA A 87 11.99 -1.33 -3.20
CA ALA A 87 10.61 -1.79 -3.31
C ALA A 87 9.85 -1.11 -4.43
N THR A 88 8.98 -1.90 -5.06
CA THR A 88 7.82 -1.35 -5.76
C THR A 88 6.78 -0.92 -4.73
N VAL A 89 6.43 0.37 -4.74
CA VAL A 89 5.49 0.95 -3.78
C VAL A 89 4.16 1.25 -4.48
N VAL A 90 3.07 0.80 -3.86
CA VAL A 90 1.69 1.12 -4.27
C VAL A 90 1.07 2.07 -3.26
N LYS A 91 0.51 3.19 -3.75
CA LYS A 91 -0.15 4.22 -2.94
C LYS A 91 -1.60 4.44 -3.35
N TRP A 92 -2.41 4.86 -2.37
CA TRP A 92 -3.80 5.20 -2.60
C TRP A 92 -3.94 6.58 -3.24
N ASN A 93 -4.81 6.69 -4.24
CA ASN A 93 -5.18 7.96 -4.83
C ASN A 93 -6.18 8.71 -3.95
N ASN A 94 -5.71 9.70 -3.19
CA ASN A 94 -6.52 10.55 -2.32
C ASN A 94 -6.51 12.02 -2.72
N LEU A 95 -5.99 12.35 -3.91
CA LEU A 95 -5.87 13.74 -4.39
C LEU A 95 -7.20 14.31 -4.92
N SER A 96 -8.33 13.69 -4.58
CA SER A 96 -9.66 14.24 -4.85
C SER A 96 -10.01 15.33 -3.84
N GLY A 97 -9.73 16.57 -4.20
CA GLY A 97 -10.15 17.80 -3.50
C GLY A 97 -9.53 19.02 -4.16
N ASP A 98 -10.14 20.20 -4.04
CA ASP A 98 -9.75 21.48 -4.69
C ASP A 98 -8.33 21.99 -4.38
N ARG A 99 -7.54 21.20 -3.66
CA ARG A 99 -6.15 21.52 -3.35
C ARG A 99 -5.27 21.01 -4.49
N LYS A 100 -4.79 21.95 -5.32
CA LYS A 100 -3.80 21.76 -6.39
C LYS A 100 -2.41 21.34 -5.86
N TRP A 101 -2.31 20.35 -4.97
CA TRP A 101 -1.01 19.79 -4.59
C TRP A 101 -0.55 18.87 -5.70
N ASN A 102 0.66 19.10 -6.21
CA ASN A 102 1.23 18.19 -7.18
C ASN A 102 1.62 16.89 -6.47
N SER A 103 1.16 15.75 -6.98
CA SER A 103 1.47 14.45 -6.36
C SER A 103 2.97 14.21 -6.25
N SER A 104 3.76 14.78 -7.16
CA SER A 104 5.22 14.66 -7.19
C SER A 104 5.90 15.34 -6.00
N ASP A 105 5.24 16.33 -5.37
CA ASP A 105 5.80 17.03 -4.21
C ASP A 105 5.74 16.16 -2.95
N ILE A 106 4.82 15.19 -2.94
CA ILE A 106 4.55 14.33 -1.79
C ILE A 106 5.06 12.92 -2.03
N TYR A 107 5.07 12.44 -3.26
CA TYR A 107 5.39 11.06 -3.59
C TYR A 107 6.37 10.99 -4.75
N PRO A 108 7.38 10.09 -4.71
CA PRO A 108 8.20 9.79 -5.88
C PRO A 108 7.36 9.39 -7.10
N ASP A 109 7.78 9.85 -8.28
CA ASP A 109 7.07 9.57 -9.54
C ASP A 109 7.01 8.09 -9.91
N HIS A 110 7.96 7.29 -9.41
CA HIS A 110 7.99 5.84 -9.64
C HIS A 110 7.04 5.06 -8.72
N TRP A 111 6.36 5.70 -7.76
CA TRP A 111 5.36 5.04 -6.93
C TRP A 111 4.05 4.86 -7.70
N ILE A 112 3.52 3.65 -7.63
CA ILE A 112 2.36 3.24 -8.40
C ILE A 112 1.09 3.76 -7.73
N LEU A 113 0.37 4.61 -8.44
CA LEU A 113 -0.94 5.09 -8.02
C LEU A 113 -2.02 4.07 -8.38
N LEU A 114 -2.77 3.59 -7.38
CA LEU A 114 -3.98 2.82 -7.61
C LEU A 114 -5.21 3.61 -7.14
N ASP A 115 -6.16 3.80 -8.05
CA ASP A 115 -7.40 4.51 -7.75
C ASP A 115 -8.21 3.84 -6.63
N GLY A 116 -8.77 4.68 -5.76
CA GLY A 116 -9.96 4.32 -4.98
C GLY A 116 -11.17 4.07 -5.88
N PRO A 117 -12.32 3.65 -5.34
CA PRO A 117 -13.48 3.34 -6.16
C PRO A 117 -13.97 4.61 -6.87
N ASP A 118 -14.02 4.53 -8.19
CA ASP A 118 -14.55 5.50 -9.16
C ASP A 118 -13.89 6.87 -9.27
N LEU A 119 -12.88 6.94 -10.15
CA LEU A 119 -12.82 8.01 -11.16
C LEU A 119 -12.45 7.37 -12.50
N GLY A 120 -13.38 7.43 -13.45
CA GLY A 120 -13.19 6.91 -14.80
C GLY A 120 -12.02 7.58 -15.53
N ASN A 121 -11.36 6.79 -16.37
CA ASN A 121 -10.35 7.15 -17.39
C ASN A 121 -8.89 6.79 -17.07
N TYR A 122 -8.63 5.48 -17.05
CA TYR A 122 -7.33 4.87 -17.34
C TYR A 122 -6.92 5.14 -18.81
N LYS A 123 -6.31 6.29 -19.10
CA LYS A 123 -5.60 6.49 -20.40
C LYS A 123 -4.17 6.99 -20.30
N HIS A 124 -3.67 7.44 -19.15
CA HIS A 124 -2.35 8.10 -19.09
C HIS A 124 -1.16 7.27 -18.60
N TYR A 125 -1.34 6.07 -18.02
CA TYR A 125 -0.22 5.31 -17.44
C TYR A 125 0.31 4.14 -18.30
N LYS A 126 -0.24 3.90 -19.50
CA LYS A 126 0.26 2.84 -20.41
C LYS A 126 1.59 3.16 -21.10
N LYS A 127 2.19 4.34 -20.91
CA LYS A 127 3.42 4.74 -21.62
C LYS A 127 4.72 4.19 -20.98
N TRP A 128 4.66 3.58 -19.80
CA TRP A 128 5.86 3.25 -19.02
C TRP A 128 6.12 1.75 -18.78
N LEU A 129 5.37 0.85 -19.46
CA LEU A 129 5.60 -0.60 -19.39
C LEU A 129 6.11 -1.19 -20.71
N SER A 130 6.76 -0.36 -21.54
CA SER A 130 7.46 -0.80 -22.75
C SER A 130 8.92 -0.34 -22.68
N VAL A 131 9.71 -1.04 -21.87
CA VAL A 131 11.17 -1.20 -22.00
C VAL A 131 11.52 -2.60 -21.56
#